data_AF-A0A6V7NTH0-F1
#
_entry.id   AF-A0A6V7NTH0-F1
#
_cell.length_a   1.000
_cell.length_b   1.000
_cell.length_c   1.000
_cell.angle_alpha   90.00
_cell.angle_beta   90.00
_cell.angle_gamma   90.00
#
_symmetry.space_group_name_H-M   'P 1'
#
loop_
_entity.id
_entity.type
_entity.pdbx_description
1 polymer ?
#
loop_
_entity_poly.entity_id
_entity_poly.type
_entity_poly.pdbx_seq_one_letter_code
_entity_poly.pdbx_strand_id
1 'polypeptide(L)'
;MAAAKKSLSSVDFNSATPRQNMLRRSRASLLLLRAMHRHALRRGKQLSARTKSMTRKPTVSKRRNLLEGSRKSASAVKRKIRVLQRLVPNSESTRLDELFEKAAEYIVCLQMQVKVMKIMVAVPSPKDSDY
;
A
#
# COMPACT_ATOMS: atom_id res chain seq x y z
N MET A 1 -52.07 14.24 60.24
CA MET A 1 -50.71 13.70 60.18
C MET A 1 -50.61 12.69 59.03
N ALA A 2 -49.54 12.81 58.21
CA ALA A 2 -48.89 11.86 57.26
C ALA A 2 -49.75 11.02 56.27
N ALA A 3 -49.64 11.13 54.93
CA ALA A 3 -48.56 10.71 53.97
C ALA A 3 -48.44 9.17 53.82
N ALA A 4 -48.23 8.48 52.67
CA ALA A 4 -47.99 8.74 51.24
C ALA A 4 -48.22 7.42 50.44
N LYS A 5 -48.87 7.41 49.26
CA LYS A 5 -48.38 7.13 47.88
C LYS A 5 -47.53 5.86 47.56
N LYS A 6 -47.95 5.19 46.45
CA LYS A 6 -47.22 4.40 45.40
C LYS A 6 -46.63 3.03 45.79
N SER A 7 -46.37 2.05 44.92
CA SER A 7 -46.88 1.53 43.63
C SER A 7 -45.98 0.34 43.26
N LEU A 8 -46.53 -0.71 42.64
CA LEU A 8 -45.92 -1.62 41.65
C LEU A 8 -44.80 -2.63 42.06
N SER A 9 -45.06 -3.87 41.64
CA SER A 9 -44.19 -4.80 40.87
C SER A 9 -43.35 -5.89 41.59
N SER A 10 -43.59 -7.13 41.16
CA SER A 10 -42.69 -8.29 41.13
C SER A 10 -43.41 -9.35 40.27
N VAL A 11 -43.28 -9.39 38.94
CA VAL A 11 -42.23 -10.03 38.12
C VAL A 11 -41.92 -11.46 38.54
N ASP A 12 -42.72 -12.42 38.06
CA ASP A 12 -42.36 -13.83 37.98
C ASP A 12 -41.76 -14.15 36.59
N PHE A 13 -40.49 -14.56 36.60
CA PHE A 13 -39.76 -15.12 35.45
C PHE A 13 -40.08 -16.62 35.33
N ASN A 14 -41.13 -17.00 34.61
CA ASN A 14 -41.16 -18.24 33.82
C ASN A 14 -42.47 -18.42 33.05
N SER A 15 -42.47 -18.08 31.76
CA SER A 15 -43.29 -18.79 30.76
C SER A 15 -42.79 -18.45 29.35
N ALA A 16 -41.85 -19.24 28.85
CA ALA A 16 -41.47 -19.18 27.44
C ALA A 16 -42.66 -19.66 26.59
N THR A 17 -43.40 -18.72 26.01
CA THR A 17 -44.56 -19.02 25.18
C THR A 17 -44.15 -19.56 23.80
N PRO A 18 -44.90 -20.52 23.20
CA PRO A 18 -44.67 -21.08 21.86
C PRO A 18 -44.68 -20.09 20.68
N ARG A 19 -44.93 -18.80 20.92
CA ARG A 19 -45.00 -17.78 19.86
C ARG A 19 -43.63 -17.37 19.28
N GLN A 20 -42.52 -17.64 19.97
CA GLN A 20 -41.19 -17.23 19.49
C GLN A 20 -40.59 -18.14 18.40
N ASN A 21 -41.18 -19.31 18.13
CA ASN A 21 -40.68 -20.22 17.09
C ASN A 21 -41.16 -19.88 15.66
N MET A 22 -42.12 -18.95 15.49
CA MET A 22 -42.58 -18.51 14.17
C MET A 22 -41.69 -17.43 13.53
N LEU A 23 -40.95 -16.64 14.32
CA LEU A 23 -40.13 -15.52 13.81
C LEU A 23 -38.66 -15.88 13.53
N ARG A 24 -38.21 -17.12 13.83
CA ARG A 24 -36.88 -17.63 13.42
C ARG A 24 -36.89 -18.31 12.05
N ARG A 25 -38.05 -18.80 11.58
CA ARG A 25 -38.22 -19.39 10.23
C ARG A 25 -38.21 -18.34 9.10
N SER A 26 -38.55 -17.09 9.40
CA SER A 26 -38.71 -16.03 8.38
C SER A 26 -37.38 -15.38 7.94
N ARG A 27 -36.34 -15.38 8.79
CA ARG A 27 -35.03 -14.83 8.39
C ARG A 27 -34.32 -15.73 7.38
N ALA A 28 -34.41 -17.05 7.54
CA ALA A 28 -33.82 -18.00 6.61
C ALA A 28 -34.51 -17.97 5.23
N SER A 29 -35.84 -17.91 5.20
CA SER A 29 -36.61 -17.81 3.95
C SER A 29 -36.33 -16.51 3.19
N LEU A 30 -36.23 -15.39 3.91
CA LEU A 30 -35.91 -14.08 3.33
C LEU A 30 -34.47 -13.99 2.82
N LEU A 31 -33.52 -14.63 3.50
CA LEU A 31 -32.13 -14.74 3.03
C LEU A 31 -32.03 -15.61 1.77
N LEU A 32 -32.74 -16.74 1.72
CA LEU A 32 -32.82 -17.60 0.54
C LEU A 32 -33.46 -16.86 -0.64
N LEU A 33 -34.57 -16.14 -0.42
CA LEU A 33 -35.23 -15.33 -1.44
C LEU A 33 -34.30 -14.24 -2.00
N ARG A 34 -33.55 -13.55 -1.13
CA ARG A 34 -32.54 -12.55 -1.53
C ARG A 34 -31.35 -13.18 -2.27
N ALA A 35 -30.93 -14.39 -1.90
CA ALA A 35 -29.87 -15.11 -2.59
C ALA A 35 -30.31 -15.52 -4.00
N MET A 36 -31.53 -16.05 -4.14
CA MET A 36 -32.12 -16.45 -5.42
C MET A 36 -32.33 -15.25 -6.35
N HIS A 37 -32.81 -14.12 -5.83
CA HIS A 37 -32.95 -12.90 -6.61
C HIS A 37 -31.60 -12.38 -7.13
N ARG A 38 -30.55 -12.40 -6.29
CA ARG A 38 -29.18 -12.04 -6.71
C ARG A 38 -28.62 -13.00 -7.77
N HIS A 39 -28.93 -14.29 -7.67
CA HIS A 39 -28.51 -15.28 -8.67
C HIS A 39 -29.23 -15.12 -10.01
N ALA A 40 -30.53 -14.81 -10.01
CA ALA A 40 -31.31 -14.52 -11.22
C ALA A 40 -30.78 -13.29 -11.97
N LEU A 41 -30.47 -12.20 -11.24
CA LEU A 41 -29.86 -10.99 -11.81
C LEU A 41 -28.45 -11.24 -12.39
N ARG A 42 -27.70 -12.19 -11.83
CA ARG A 42 -26.38 -12.60 -12.35
C ARG A 42 -26.51 -13.45 -13.63
N ARG A 43 -27.50 -14.36 -13.70
CA ARG A 43 -27.78 -15.14 -14.93
C ARG A 43 -28.19 -14.25 -16.11
N GLY A 44 -29.03 -13.23 -15.88
CA GLY A 44 -29.42 -12.28 -16.93
C GLY A 44 -28.23 -11.46 -17.50
N LYS A 45 -27.26 -11.11 -16.65
CA LYS A 45 -26.04 -10.39 -17.08
C LYS A 45 -25.09 -11.26 -17.90
N GLN A 46 -24.97 -12.57 -17.60
CA GLN A 46 -24.10 -13.46 -18.37
C GLN A 46 -24.62 -13.72 -19.79
N LEU A 47 -25.93 -13.85 -19.97
CA LEU A 47 -26.55 -13.98 -21.30
C LEU A 47 -26.39 -12.69 -22.12
N SER A 48 -26.48 -11.51 -21.49
CA SER A 48 -26.23 -10.21 -22.15
C SER A 48 -24.74 -9.95 -22.46
N ALA A 49 -23.81 -10.51 -21.69
CA ALA A 49 -22.37 -10.38 -21.94
C ALA A 49 -21.93 -11.17 -23.19
N ARG A 50 -22.55 -12.32 -23.46
CA ARG A 50 -22.25 -13.16 -24.63
C ARG A 50 -22.74 -12.53 -25.94
N THR A 51 -23.81 -11.73 -25.93
CA THR A 51 -24.32 -11.02 -27.13
C THR A 51 -23.65 -9.66 -27.36
N LYS A 52 -23.10 -9.01 -26.32
CA LYS A 52 -22.41 -7.70 -26.43
C LYS A 52 -20.93 -7.78 -26.80
N SER A 53 -20.36 -8.97 -26.91
CA SER A 53 -18.96 -9.18 -27.33
C SER A 53 -18.71 -8.84 -28.82
N MET A 54 -19.77 -8.75 -29.63
CA MET A 54 -19.66 -8.53 -31.08
C MET A 54 -19.67 -7.05 -31.52
N THR A 55 -19.94 -6.08 -30.63
CA THR A 55 -20.23 -4.69 -31.08
C THR A 55 -19.65 -3.54 -30.25
N ARG A 56 -18.70 -3.75 -29.32
CA ARG A 56 -18.15 -2.64 -28.54
C ARG A 56 -16.78 -2.18 -29.05
N LYS A 57 -16.81 -1.05 -29.77
CA LYS A 57 -15.69 -0.12 -30.00
C LYS A 57 -14.78 -0.03 -28.77
N PRO A 58 -13.44 0.01 -28.94
CA PRO A 58 -12.52 0.00 -27.82
C PRO A 58 -12.69 1.30 -27.02
N THR A 59 -13.17 1.16 -25.78
CA THR A 59 -13.27 2.28 -24.85
C THR A 59 -11.88 2.73 -24.44
N VAL A 60 -11.74 4.04 -24.25
CA VAL A 60 -10.58 4.88 -23.87
C VAL A 60 -9.65 4.32 -22.77
N SER A 61 -10.01 3.24 -22.10
CA SER A 61 -9.23 2.56 -21.05
C SER A 61 -7.87 2.01 -21.52
N LYS A 62 -7.72 1.58 -22.78
CA LYS A 62 -6.44 1.03 -23.30
C LYS A 62 -5.36 2.10 -23.54
N ARG A 63 -5.71 3.38 -23.64
CA ARG A 63 -4.72 4.46 -23.84
C ARG A 63 -3.98 4.85 -22.55
N ARG A 64 -4.49 4.50 -21.36
CA ARG A 64 -3.84 4.84 -20.09
C ARG A 64 -2.56 4.03 -19.83
N ASN A 65 -2.52 2.77 -20.25
CA ASN A 65 -1.39 1.88 -19.99
C ASN A 65 -0.12 2.26 -20.79
N LEU A 66 -0.26 2.94 -21.93
CA LEU A 66 0.88 3.41 -22.73
C LEU A 66 1.58 4.64 -22.11
N LEU A 67 0.84 5.46 -21.37
CA LEU A 67 1.38 6.64 -20.67
C LEU A 67 2.07 6.29 -19.34
N GLU A 68 1.76 5.11 -18.80
CA GLU A 68 2.24 4.66 -17.49
C GLU A 68 3.68 4.12 -17.52
N GLY A 69 4.14 3.64 -18.69
CA GLY A 69 5.53 3.25 -18.91
C GLY A 69 6.51 4.44 -18.86
N SER A 70 6.10 5.59 -19.41
CA SER A 70 6.93 6.81 -19.45
C SER A 70 7.09 7.48 -18.08
N ARG A 71 6.04 7.47 -17.24
CA ARG A 71 6.13 8.03 -15.88
C ARG A 71 7.02 7.20 -14.94
N LYS A 72 7.11 5.88 -15.18
CA LYS A 72 7.98 4.99 -14.39
C LYS A 72 9.46 5.30 -14.58
N SER A 73 9.91 5.61 -15.80
CA SER A 73 11.32 5.92 -16.06
C SER A 73 11.76 7.23 -15.39
N ALA A 74 10.96 8.29 -15.50
CA ALA A 74 11.21 9.56 -14.81
C ALA A 74 11.28 9.39 -13.27
N SER A 75 10.41 8.54 -12.71
CA SER A 75 10.45 8.21 -11.27
C SER A 75 11.72 7.44 -10.86
N ALA A 76 12.26 6.60 -11.75
CA ALA A 76 13.48 5.86 -11.50
C ALA A 76 14.70 6.79 -11.51
N VAL A 77 14.78 7.72 -12.47
CA VAL A 77 15.84 8.74 -12.52
C VAL A 77 15.81 9.62 -11.27
N LYS A 78 14.63 10.09 -10.85
CA LYS A 78 14.49 10.89 -9.61
C LYS A 78 14.89 10.10 -8.35
N ARG A 79 14.70 8.78 -8.32
CA ARG A 79 15.20 7.94 -7.21
C ARG A 79 16.72 7.84 -7.23
N LYS A 80 17.33 7.63 -8.40
CA LYS A 80 18.79 7.58 -8.56
C LYS A 80 19.46 8.90 -8.16
N ILE A 81 18.89 10.03 -8.58
CA ILE A 81 19.36 11.36 -8.18
C ILE A 81 19.34 11.51 -6.66
N ARG A 82 18.24 11.13 -6.00
CA ARG A 82 18.14 11.20 -4.53
C ARG A 82 19.15 10.30 -3.80
N VAL A 83 19.49 9.14 -4.38
CA VAL A 83 20.55 8.31 -3.83
C VAL A 83 21.90 9.01 -3.99
N LEU A 84 22.18 9.57 -5.17
CA LEU A 84 23.43 10.29 -5.42
C LEU A 84 23.60 11.48 -4.47
N GLN A 85 22.53 12.25 -4.22
CA GLN A 85 22.51 13.38 -3.28
C GLN A 85 22.82 12.98 -1.82
N ARG A 86 22.56 11.73 -1.43
CA ARG A 86 22.89 11.21 -0.10
C ARG A 86 24.33 10.69 -0.01
N LEU A 87 24.91 10.31 -1.14
CA LEU A 87 26.28 9.80 -1.21
C LEU A 87 27.31 10.92 -1.33
N VAL A 88 26.95 12.01 -2.02
CA VAL A 88 27.84 13.15 -2.21
C VAL A 88 27.68 14.12 -1.04
N PRO A 89 28.78 14.52 -0.36
CA PRO A 89 28.73 15.44 0.77
C PRO A 89 28.03 16.76 0.43
N ASN A 90 27.23 17.27 1.36
CA ASN A 90 26.55 18.58 1.26
C ASN A 90 25.71 18.77 -0.02
N SER A 91 25.02 17.72 -0.48
CA SER A 91 24.34 17.74 -1.80
C SER A 91 22.83 17.47 -1.83
N GLU A 92 22.17 17.40 -0.66
CA GLU A 92 20.73 17.04 -0.55
C GLU A 92 19.78 17.95 -1.35
N SER A 93 20.15 19.20 -1.58
CA SER A 93 19.31 20.22 -2.26
C SER A 93 20.00 20.85 -3.47
N THR A 94 21.06 20.23 -3.98
CA THR A 94 21.87 20.79 -5.07
C THR A 94 21.22 20.60 -6.44
N ARG A 95 21.47 21.54 -7.36
CA ARG A 95 21.08 21.42 -8.77
C ARG A 95 21.75 20.21 -9.41
N LEU A 96 21.16 19.68 -10.49
CA LEU A 96 21.66 18.45 -11.13
C LEU A 96 23.08 18.63 -11.69
N ASP A 97 23.33 19.73 -12.37
CA ASP A 97 24.63 19.97 -13.01
C ASP A 97 25.75 20.07 -11.95
N GLU A 98 25.51 20.87 -10.91
CA GLU A 98 26.39 20.98 -9.74
C GLU A 98 26.53 19.66 -8.97
N LEU A 99 25.47 18.83 -8.89
CA LEU A 99 25.53 17.52 -8.24
C LEU A 99 26.48 16.57 -8.98
N PHE A 100 26.46 16.58 -10.31
CA PHE A 100 27.35 15.74 -11.11
C PHE A 100 28.80 16.21 -11.04
N GLU A 101 29.02 17.53 -11.03
CA GLU A 101 30.36 18.11 -10.83
C GLU A 101 30.94 17.73 -9.46
N LYS A 102 30.20 17.98 -8.37
CA LYS A 102 30.60 17.57 -7.01
C LYS A 102 30.79 16.06 -6.88
N ALA A 103 29.96 15.27 -7.55
CA ALA A 103 30.12 13.82 -7.56
C ALA A 103 31.44 13.40 -8.22
N ALA A 104 31.80 14.03 -9.35
CA ALA A 104 33.04 13.75 -10.06
C ALA A 104 34.26 14.12 -9.20
N GLU A 105 34.24 15.30 -8.58
CA GLU A 105 35.28 15.73 -7.63
C GLU A 105 35.41 14.75 -6.46
N TYR A 106 34.28 14.36 -5.85
CA TYR A 106 34.29 13.47 -4.70
C TYR A 106 34.81 12.07 -5.05
N ILE A 107 34.52 11.56 -6.25
CA ILE A 107 35.09 10.29 -6.74
C ILE A 107 36.62 10.38 -6.79
N VAL A 108 37.19 11.45 -7.33
CA VAL A 108 38.64 11.64 -7.41
C VAL A 108 39.25 11.73 -6.00
N CYS A 109 38.62 12.48 -5.10
CA CYS A 109 39.06 12.56 -3.69
C CYS A 109 39.08 11.19 -3.02
N LEU A 110 38.00 10.41 -3.15
CA LEU A 110 37.91 9.06 -2.57
C LEU A 110 38.97 8.12 -3.15
N GLN A 111 39.22 8.18 -4.46
CA GLN A 111 40.26 7.38 -5.10
C GLN A 111 41.65 7.71 -4.52
N MET A 112 41.96 8.99 -4.33
CA MET A 112 43.21 9.42 -3.72
C MET A 112 43.33 8.96 -2.26
N GLN A 113 42.27 9.14 -1.47
CA GLN A 113 42.23 8.70 -0.07
C GLN A 113 42.49 7.20 0.05
N VAL A 114 41.82 6.37 -0.75
CA VAL A 114 42.03 4.92 -0.76
C VAL A 114 43.46 4.57 -1.19
N LYS A 115 44.04 5.29 -2.16
CA LYS A 115 45.44 5.07 -2.58
C LYS A 115 46.41 5.36 -1.44
N VAL A 116 46.23 6.47 -0.73
CA VAL A 116 47.05 6.84 0.44
C VAL A 116 46.89 5.80 1.55
N MET A 117 45.67 5.41 1.91
CA MET A 117 45.42 4.39 2.94
C MET A 117 46.11 3.05 2.59
N LYS A 118 46.08 2.64 1.32
CA LYS A 118 46.79 1.44 0.87
C LYS A 118 48.30 1.57 1.04
N ILE A 119 48.88 2.74 0.74
CA ILE A 119 50.31 2.99 0.96
C ILE A 119 50.62 2.95 2.45
N MET A 120 49.83 3.61 3.29
CA MET A 120 50.03 3.62 4.75
C MET A 120 49.96 2.23 5.38
N VAL A 121 49.11 1.35 4.86
CA VAL A 121 49.03 -0.06 5.29
C VAL A 121 50.20 -0.89 4.73
N ALA A 122 50.66 -0.58 3.51
CA ALA A 122 51.73 -1.31 2.85
C ALA A 122 53.14 -0.90 3.30
N VAL A 123 53.31 0.33 3.80
CA VAL A 123 54.54 0.76 4.47
C VAL A 123 54.63 -0.09 5.74
N PRO A 124 55.58 -1.04 5.83
CA PRO A 124 55.78 -1.74 7.09
C PRO A 124 56.13 -0.67 8.12
N SER A 125 55.46 -0.70 9.27
CA SER A 125 55.90 0.05 10.44
C SER A 125 57.42 -0.11 10.55
N PRO A 126 58.20 0.96 10.78
CA PRO A 126 59.60 0.83 11.15
C PRO A 126 59.65 -0.26 12.22
N LYS A 127 60.43 -1.31 11.96
CA LYS A 127 60.63 -2.37 12.94
C LYS A 127 61.37 -1.70 14.10
N ASP A 128 60.62 -1.28 15.11
CA ASP A 128 61.13 -0.98 16.44
C ASP A 128 61.59 -2.31 17.05
N SER A 129 62.73 -2.83 16.58
CA SER A 129 63.37 -4.00 17.16
C SER A 129 64.82 -4.14 16.65
N ASP A 130 65.65 -3.16 16.94
CA ASP A 130 67.07 -3.40 17.19
C ASP A 130 67.36 -2.83 18.59
N TYR A 131 66.99 -3.60 19.61
CA TYR A 131 67.68 -3.57 20.91
C TYR A 131 68.96 -4.38 20.77
#